data_AF-A0A3M1BB30-F1
#
_entry.id   AF-A0A3M1BB30-F1
#
_cell.length_a   1.000
_cell.length_b   1.000
_cell.length_c   1.000
_cell.angle_alpha   90.00
_cell.angle_beta   90.00
_cell.angle_gamma   90.00
#
_symmetry.space_group_name_H-M   'P 1'
#
loop_
_entity.id
_entity.type
_entity.pdbx_description
1 polymer ?
#
loop_
_entity_poly.entity_id
_entity_poly.type
_entity_poly.pdbx_seq_one_letter_code
_entity_poly.pdbx_strand_id
1 'polypeptide(L)'
;MNRMKFEIVARDPRSRARKGILETPHAITETPVFMPVGTHAALKAITPRDVAETGATIVLANTYHLFLKPGTTLIEKFDGLHRFMGWNRSILTDSGGFQVFSLPK
;
A
#
# COMPACT_ATOMS: atom_id res chain seq x y z
N MET A 1 9.45 20.76 -2.71
CA MET A 1 8.51 20.35 -1.63
C MET A 1 8.76 18.88 -1.34
N ASN A 2 9.06 18.49 -0.10
CA ASN A 2 9.28 17.08 0.22
C ASN A 2 7.95 16.32 0.05
N ARG A 3 7.89 15.38 -0.90
CA ARG A 3 6.65 14.64 -1.24
C ARG A 3 6.25 13.61 -0.17
N MET A 4 7.07 13.42 0.86
CA MET A 4 6.83 12.50 1.97
C MET A 4 7.46 13.07 3.23
N LYS A 5 6.76 12.97 4.36
CA LYS A 5 7.25 13.37 5.68
C LYS A 5 6.93 12.28 6.70
N PHE A 6 7.89 11.97 7.57
CA PHE A 6 7.68 11.07 8.69
C PHE A 6 8.06 11.77 10.00
N GLU A 7 7.19 11.65 11.00
CA GLU A 7 7.36 12.25 12.31
C GLU A 7 7.10 11.22 13.41
N ILE A 8 7.95 11.19 14.45
CA ILE A 8 7.71 10.39 15.65
C ILE A 8 7.05 11.28 16.68
N VAL A 9 5.79 11.02 17.00
CA VAL A 9 5.00 11.83 17.94
C VAL A 9 5.11 11.34 19.39
N ALA A 10 5.46 10.06 19.60
CA ALA A 10 5.74 9.52 20.92
C ALA A 10 6.70 8.33 20.87
N ARG A 11 7.46 8.15 21.95
CA ARG A 11 8.33 6.99 22.19
C ARG A 11 8.00 6.40 23.55
N ASP A 12 7.99 5.07 23.65
CA ASP A 12 7.89 4.39 24.94
C ASP A 12 9.27 4.41 25.63
N PRO A 13 9.40 4.93 26.87
CA PRO A 13 10.68 4.96 27.58
C PRO A 13 11.20 3.58 27.97
N ARG A 14 10.37 2.52 27.94
CA ARG A 14 10.72 1.16 28.37
C ARG A 14 10.99 0.20 27.22
N SER A 15 10.74 0.61 25.97
CA SER A 15 10.88 -0.25 24.80
C SER A 15 11.34 0.51 23.56
N ARG A 16 11.41 -0.17 22.41
CA ARG A 16 11.71 0.45 21.10
C ARG A 16 10.46 0.92 20.36
N ALA A 17 9.28 0.88 20.99
CA ALA A 17 8.02 1.25 20.37
C ALA A 17 7.97 2.76 20.06
N ARG A 18 7.35 3.09 18.93
CA ARG A 18 7.20 4.47 18.45
C ARG A 18 5.80 4.64 17.91
N LYS A 19 5.15 5.74 18.29
CA LYS A 19 3.98 6.27 17.58
C LYS A 19 4.48 7.33 16.61
N GLY A 20 4.05 7.28 15.36
CA GLY A 20 4.47 8.23 14.35
C GLY A 20 3.40 8.51 13.32
N ILE A 21 3.64 9.52 12.49
CA ILE A 21 2.76 9.96 11.41
C ILE A 21 3.58 9.96 10.11
N LEU A 22 3.09 9.24 9.11
CA LEU A 22 3.62 9.23 7.74
C LEU A 22 2.65 10.02 6.85
N GLU A 23 3.11 11.16 6.36
CA GLU A 23 2.38 11.99 5.40
C GLU A 23 2.90 11.66 4.00
N THR A 24 1.99 11.26 3.11
CA THR A 24 2.24 11.09 1.66
C THR A 24 1.29 12.01 0.89
N PRO A 25 1.44 12.14 -0.45
CA PRO A 25 0.52 12.95 -1.24
C PRO A 25 -0.92 12.44 -1.25
N HIS A 26 -1.15 11.17 -0.89
CA HIS A 26 -2.46 10.52 -0.99
C HIS A 26 -3.11 10.24 0.37
N ALA A 27 -2.35 10.18 1.48
CA ALA A 27 -2.92 10.04 2.82
C ALA A 27 -1.93 10.36 3.93
N ILE A 28 -2.48 10.66 5.10
CA ILE A 28 -1.79 10.63 6.38
C ILE A 28 -2.01 9.24 7.00
N THR A 29 -0.94 8.60 7.46
CA THR A 29 -0.98 7.26 8.06
C THR A 29 -0.34 7.28 9.45
N GLU A 30 -1.10 6.91 10.48
CA GLU A 30 -0.54 6.68 11.81
C GLU A 30 0.27 5.37 11.84
N THR A 31 1.37 5.35 12.58
CA THR A 31 2.22 4.17 12.79
C THR A 31 2.29 3.83 14.28
N PRO A 32 2.32 2.54 14.68
CA PRO A 32 2.43 1.34 13.84
C PRO A 32 1.19 1.06 12.99
N VAL A 33 1.38 0.59 11.75
CA VAL A 33 0.29 0.33 10.80
C VAL A 33 0.34 -1.09 10.26
N PHE A 34 -0.82 -1.70 10.13
CA PHE A 34 -1.01 -2.93 9.37
C PHE A 34 -1.55 -2.58 7.97
N MET A 35 -0.93 -3.11 6.92
CA MET A 35 -1.31 -2.84 5.53
C MET A 35 -2.07 -4.03 4.95
N PRO A 36 -3.36 -3.88 4.59
CA PRO A 36 -4.08 -4.88 3.81
C PRO A 36 -3.37 -5.14 2.48
N VAL A 37 -3.25 -6.41 2.08
CA VAL A 37 -2.52 -6.81 0.87
C VAL A 37 -3.49 -7.03 -0.29
N GLY A 38 -3.29 -6.26 -1.36
CA GLY A 38 -3.93 -6.46 -2.66
C GLY A 38 -3.05 -7.27 -3.60
N THR A 39 -3.60 -8.36 -4.14
CA THR A 39 -2.97 -9.17 -5.19
C THR A 39 -3.73 -8.96 -6.51
N HIS A 40 -3.02 -8.75 -7.63
CA HIS A 40 -3.63 -8.42 -8.93
C HIS A 40 -4.50 -7.15 -8.90
N ALA A 41 -4.06 -6.11 -8.19
CA ALA A 41 -4.82 -4.86 -8.04
C ALA A 41 -6.22 -5.03 -7.42
N ALA A 42 -6.47 -6.14 -6.72
CA ALA A 42 -7.72 -6.38 -6.02
C ALA A 42 -7.45 -6.81 -4.58
N LEU A 43 -8.30 -6.33 -3.69
CA LEU A 43 -8.43 -6.86 -2.34
C LEU A 43 -9.38 -8.06 -2.43
N LYS A 44 -8.92 -9.24 -2.00
CA LYS A 44 -9.72 -10.47 -2.18
C LYS A 44 -11.01 -10.39 -1.36
N ALA A 45 -12.14 -10.61 -2.03
CA ALA A 45 -13.48 -10.69 -1.45
C ALA A 45 -14.04 -9.42 -0.78
N ILE A 46 -13.33 -8.27 -0.89
CA ILE A 46 -13.74 -7.00 -0.28
C ILE A 46 -13.48 -5.84 -1.25
N THR A 47 -14.32 -4.82 -1.20
CA THR A 47 -14.15 -3.62 -2.03
C THR A 47 -13.14 -2.65 -1.40
N PRO A 48 -12.58 -1.72 -2.19
CA PRO A 48 -11.76 -0.62 -1.65
C PRO A 48 -12.49 0.19 -0.57
N ARG A 49 -13.82 0.33 -0.70
CA ARG A 49 -14.67 1.01 0.28
C ARG A 49 -14.68 0.26 1.62
N ASP A 50 -14.90 -1.06 1.59
CA ASP A 50 -14.94 -1.86 2.81
C ASP A 50 -13.61 -1.77 3.57
N VAL A 51 -12.49 -1.81 2.85
CA VAL A 51 -11.15 -1.61 3.44
C VAL A 51 -11.00 -0.20 4.00
N ALA A 52 -11.47 0.82 3.30
CA ALA A 52 -11.41 2.20 3.77
C ALA A 52 -12.20 2.41 5.07
N GLU A 53 -13.33 1.70 5.23
CA GLU A 53 -14.20 1.73 6.42
C GLU A 53 -13.55 1.07 7.64
N THR A 54 -12.56 0.17 7.46
CA THR A 54 -11.73 -0.37 8.57
C THR A 54 -10.76 0.66 9.17
N GLY A 55 -10.63 1.84 8.56
CA GLY A 55 -9.65 2.86 8.95
C GLY A 55 -8.29 2.72 8.26
N ALA A 56 -8.11 1.76 7.35
CA ALA A 56 -6.86 1.61 6.60
C ALA A 56 -6.55 2.85 5.74
N THR A 57 -5.40 3.49 5.95
CA THR A 57 -4.96 4.67 5.18
C THR A 57 -3.92 4.35 4.12
N ILE A 58 -3.39 3.12 4.17
CA ILE A 58 -2.38 2.61 3.26
C ILE A 58 -2.62 1.11 3.01
N VAL A 59 -2.44 0.68 1.76
CA VAL A 59 -2.50 -0.73 1.35
C VAL A 59 -1.20 -1.14 0.68
N LEU A 60 -0.91 -2.44 0.66
CA LEU A 60 0.20 -3.02 -0.08
C LEU A 60 -0.32 -3.61 -1.39
N ALA A 61 0.28 -3.26 -2.53
CA ALA A 61 -0.02 -3.84 -3.83
C ALA A 61 1.19 -4.61 -4.37
N ASN A 62 0.96 -5.84 -4.81
CA ASN A 62 2.05 -6.70 -5.28
C ASN A 62 2.45 -6.43 -6.73
N THR A 63 3.68 -5.98 -7.00
CA THR A 63 4.12 -5.65 -8.37
C THR A 63 4.33 -6.86 -9.26
N TYR A 64 4.78 -7.99 -8.72
CA TYR A 64 4.96 -9.22 -9.50
C TYR A 64 3.63 -9.66 -10.13
N HIS A 65 2.56 -9.68 -9.34
CA HIS A 65 1.23 -10.02 -9.84
C HIS A 65 0.70 -8.97 -10.83
N LEU A 66 0.84 -7.68 -10.52
CA LEU A 66 0.40 -6.58 -11.40
C LEU A 66 1.08 -6.63 -12.77
N PHE A 67 2.38 -6.96 -12.80
CA PHE A 67 3.17 -7.09 -14.02
C PHE A 67 2.68 -8.26 -14.89
N LEU A 68 2.38 -9.42 -14.28
CA LEU A 68 1.91 -10.59 -15.02
C LEU A 68 0.47 -10.42 -15.52
N LYS A 69 -0.44 -9.97 -14.64
CA LYS A 69 -1.85 -9.71 -14.93
C LYS A 69 -2.35 -8.59 -14.01
N PRO A 70 -2.85 -7.46 -14.54
CA PRO A 70 -3.23 -7.21 -15.93
C PRO A 70 -2.09 -6.74 -16.87
N GLY A 71 -0.90 -6.48 -16.34
CA GLY A 71 0.20 -5.82 -17.07
C GLY A 71 0.17 -4.29 -16.90
N THR A 72 1.36 -3.68 -16.93
CA THR A 72 1.53 -2.24 -16.67
C THR A 72 0.83 -1.36 -17.70
N THR A 73 0.81 -1.76 -18.97
CA THR A 73 0.14 -1.01 -20.06
C THR A 73 -1.35 -0.79 -19.78
N LEU A 74 -2.04 -1.78 -19.21
CA LEU A 74 -3.45 -1.59 -18.86
C LEU A 74 -3.59 -0.64 -17.69
N ILE A 75 -2.75 -0.77 -16.65
CA ILE A 75 -2.77 0.11 -15.48
C ILE A 75 -2.50 1.57 -15.90
N GLU A 76 -1.56 1.80 -16.81
CA GLU A 76 -1.26 3.13 -17.37
C GLU A 76 -2.44 3.72 -18.14
N LYS A 77 -3.17 2.92 -18.93
CA LYS A 77 -4.40 3.37 -19.63
C LYS A 77 -5.49 3.85 -18.67
N PHE A 78 -5.48 3.38 -17.42
CA PHE A 78 -6.41 3.83 -16.38
C PHE A 78 -5.88 5.01 -15.57
N ASP A 79 -4.78 5.67 -15.99
CA ASP A 79 -4.15 6.77 -15.26
C ASP A 79 -3.55 6.30 -13.91
N GLY A 80 -3.03 5.07 -13.91
CA GLY A 80 -2.27 4.50 -12.81
C GLY A 80 -3.08 3.64 -11.84
N LEU A 81 -2.36 3.09 -10.86
CA LEU A 81 -2.86 2.02 -9.99
C LEU A 81 -4.01 2.47 -9.08
N HIS A 82 -3.99 3.71 -8.58
CA HIS A 82 -5.07 4.24 -7.73
C HIS A 82 -6.42 4.19 -8.45
N ARG A 83 -6.46 4.69 -9.69
CA ARG A 83 -7.65 4.72 -10.54
C ARG A 83 -8.08 3.31 -10.94
N PHE A 84 -7.11 2.46 -11.30
CA PHE A 84 -7.37 1.07 -11.64
C PHE A 84 -7.98 0.26 -10.49
N MET A 85 -7.47 0.44 -9.25
CA MET A 85 -7.97 -0.25 -8.06
C MET A 85 -9.20 0.40 -7.42
N GLY A 86 -9.54 1.64 -7.79
CA GLY A 86 -10.54 2.43 -7.07
C GLY A 86 -10.10 2.80 -5.64
N TRP A 87 -8.79 2.85 -5.38
CA TRP A 87 -8.23 3.22 -4.08
C TRP A 87 -7.59 4.60 -4.15
N ASN A 88 -8.07 5.53 -3.31
CA ASN A 88 -7.67 6.94 -3.34
C ASN A 88 -6.74 7.35 -2.19
N ARG A 89 -6.28 6.39 -1.36
CA ARG A 89 -5.33 6.62 -0.27
C ARG A 89 -3.95 6.07 -0.67
N SER A 90 -3.00 6.03 0.27
CA SER A 90 -1.63 5.59 -0.04
C SER A 90 -1.57 4.13 -0.52
N ILE A 91 -0.68 3.85 -1.48
CA ILE A 91 -0.33 2.49 -1.92
C ILE A 91 1.18 2.31 -1.75
N LEU A 92 1.58 1.25 -1.04
CA LEU A 92 2.94 0.74 -1.05
C LEU A 92 3.02 -0.39 -2.07
N THR A 93 3.92 -0.27 -3.04
CA THR A 93 4.23 -1.37 -3.96
C THR A 93 5.48 -2.09 -3.47
N ASP A 94 5.42 -3.42 -3.36
CA ASP A 94 6.65 -4.22 -3.21
C ASP A 94 7.42 -4.26 -4.54
N SER A 95 8.66 -4.77 -4.54
CA SER A 95 9.48 -4.87 -5.76
C SER A 95 9.26 -6.17 -6.54
N GLY A 96 8.49 -7.12 -6.00
CA GLY A 96 8.25 -8.43 -6.60
C GLY A 96 9.43 -9.40 -6.51
N GLY A 97 10.60 -8.97 -6.03
CA GLY A 97 11.80 -9.80 -5.95
C GLY A 97 11.61 -11.04 -5.09
N PHE A 98 10.92 -10.92 -3.95
CA PHE A 98 10.65 -12.06 -3.09
C PHE A 98 9.85 -13.16 -3.81
N GLN A 99 8.87 -12.80 -4.62
CA GLN A 99 7.99 -13.71 -5.36
C GLN A 99 8.74 -14.38 -6.51
N VAL A 100 9.65 -13.67 -7.16
CA VAL A 100 10.55 -14.25 -8.17
C VAL A 100 11.40 -15.38 -7.57
N PHE A 101 11.82 -15.25 -6.31
CA PHE A 101 12.62 -16.29 -5.63
C PHE A 101 11.79 -17.38 -4.96
N SER A 102 10.55 -17.10 -4.56
CA SER A 102 9.78 -17.96 -3.64
C SER A 102 8.69 -18.79 -4.31
N LEU A 103 8.31 -18.48 -5.55
CA LEU A 103 7.31 -19.27 -6.28
C LEU A 103 8.02 -20.40 -7.05
N PRO A 104 7.67 -21.69 -6.81
CA PRO A 104 8.20 -22.79 -7.61
C PRO A 104 7.71 -22.71 -9.06
N LYS A 105 8.52 -23.26 -9.98
CA LYS A 105 8.16 -23.42 -11.40
C LYS A 105 6.90 -24.27 -11.59
#